data_AF-A0A7C9MHD6-F1
#
_entry.id   AF-A0A7C9MHD6-F1
#
_cell.length_a   1.000
_cell.length_b   1.000
_cell.length_c   1.000
_cell.angle_alpha   90.00
_cell.angle_beta   90.00
_cell.angle_gamma   90.00
#
_symmetry.space_group_name_H-M   'P 1'
#
loop_
_entity.id
_entity.type
_entity.pdbx_description
1 polymer ?
#
loop_
_entity_poly.entity_id
_entity_poly.type
_entity_poly.pdbx_seq_one_letter_code
_entity_poly.pdbx_strand_id
1 'polypeptide(L)'
;MARKYHALLLILVLAIVFAGAATARAAEADERVEAFLDETAALFGPSEAEVVRRLGPPRDRQAVPFTSPHDDKPYEIITLTYEGLTVSLYSMEEGQRQFYHQIRIYGAPACFARKICRGTPKERLTNAIGTPEEVEDNIWRYSDMSGYNELAFTFDAAGAVDTLTWTAEAD
;
A
#
# COMPACT_ATOMS: atom_id res chain seq x y z
N MET A 1 33.13 -8.74 44.57
CA MET A 1 33.06 -8.83 43.09
C MET A 1 31.74 -9.38 42.54
N ALA A 2 30.88 -10.05 43.31
CA ALA A 2 29.63 -10.67 42.81
C ALA A 2 28.53 -9.69 42.31
N ARG A 3 28.44 -8.46 42.86
CA ARG A 3 27.39 -7.49 42.51
C ARG A 3 27.43 -6.97 41.06
N LYS A 4 28.60 -6.97 40.41
CA LYS A 4 28.76 -6.45 39.04
C LYS A 4 28.25 -7.42 37.96
N TYR A 5 28.31 -8.73 38.23
CA TYR A 5 27.90 -9.76 37.27
C TYR A 5 26.38 -9.91 37.17
N HIS A 6 25.64 -9.67 38.28
CA HIS A 6 24.17 -9.72 38.25
C HIS A 6 23.56 -8.54 37.50
N ALA A 7 24.15 -7.34 37.59
CA ALA A 7 23.70 -6.18 36.83
C ALA A 7 23.93 -6.36 35.31
N LEU A 8 25.06 -6.94 34.91
CA LEU A 8 25.38 -7.20 33.51
C LEU A 8 24.45 -8.26 32.88
N LEU A 9 24.14 -9.34 33.63
CA LEU A 9 23.24 -10.39 33.18
C LEU A 9 21.80 -9.87 33.02
N LEU A 10 21.34 -9.01 33.93
CA LEU A 10 20.01 -8.40 33.87
C LEU A 10 19.88 -7.45 32.66
N ILE A 11 20.92 -6.67 32.36
CA ILE A 11 20.95 -5.79 31.17
C ILE A 11 20.93 -6.61 29.88
N LEU A 12 21.68 -7.72 29.83
CA LEU A 12 21.72 -8.59 28.66
C LEU A 12 20.35 -9.27 28.41
N VAL A 13 19.70 -9.77 29.45
CA VAL A 13 18.34 -10.35 29.35
C VAL A 13 17.33 -9.28 28.95
N LEU A 14 17.42 -8.07 29.49
CA LEU A 14 16.54 -6.96 29.08
C LEU A 14 16.71 -6.63 27.60
N ALA A 15 17.96 -6.54 27.12
CA ALA A 15 18.26 -6.26 25.72
C ALA A 15 17.71 -7.34 24.77
N ILE A 16 17.78 -8.62 25.16
CA ILE A 16 17.25 -9.74 24.37
C ILE A 16 15.70 -9.68 24.32
N VAL A 17 15.04 -9.37 25.44
CA VAL A 17 13.58 -9.23 25.49
C VAL A 17 13.09 -8.03 24.67
N PHE A 18 13.77 -6.89 24.76
CA PHE A 18 13.43 -5.70 23.96
C PHE A 18 13.71 -5.90 22.46
N ALA A 19 14.76 -6.63 22.10
CA ALA A 19 15.03 -6.98 20.71
C ALA A 19 13.95 -7.91 20.12
N GLY A 20 13.52 -8.93 20.88
CA GLY A 20 12.45 -9.83 20.45
C GLY A 20 11.07 -9.16 20.33
N ALA A 21 10.79 -8.15 21.15
CA ALA A 21 9.54 -7.38 21.07
C ALA A 21 9.52 -6.46 19.83
N ALA A 22 10.67 -5.91 19.44
CA ALA A 22 10.77 -5.04 18.26
C ALA A 22 10.58 -5.83 16.95
N THR A 23 11.14 -7.03 16.85
CA THR A 23 11.01 -7.87 15.65
C THR A 23 9.60 -8.41 15.45
N ALA A 24 8.92 -8.82 16.53
CA ALA A 24 7.52 -9.25 16.47
C ALA A 24 6.59 -8.11 16.01
N ARG A 25 6.82 -6.89 16.54
CA ARG A 25 6.02 -5.71 16.17
C ARG A 25 6.20 -5.29 14.70
N ALA A 26 7.41 -5.46 14.16
CA ALA A 26 7.69 -5.21 12.75
C ALA A 26 6.97 -6.22 11.85
N ALA A 27 7.10 -7.53 12.13
CA ALA A 27 6.40 -8.57 11.37
C ALA A 27 4.86 -8.38 11.38
N GLU A 28 4.28 -8.04 12.53
CA GLU A 28 2.85 -7.73 12.61
C GLU A 28 2.46 -6.45 11.83
N ALA A 29 3.38 -5.50 11.65
CA ALA A 29 3.12 -4.30 10.85
C ALA A 29 3.04 -4.62 9.36
N ASP A 30 3.96 -5.46 8.89
CA ASP A 30 4.02 -5.79 7.47
C ASP A 30 2.81 -6.65 7.05
N GLU A 31 2.42 -7.64 7.88
CA GLU A 31 1.22 -8.45 7.65
C GLU A 31 -0.06 -7.60 7.58
N ARG A 32 -0.14 -6.49 8.34
CA ARG A 32 -1.29 -5.59 8.29
C ARG A 32 -1.36 -4.81 6.98
N VAL A 33 -0.23 -4.40 6.43
CA VAL A 33 -0.16 -3.68 5.16
C VAL A 33 -0.55 -4.62 4.03
N GLU A 34 0.00 -5.83 4.00
CA GLU A 34 -0.35 -6.86 3.01
C GLU A 34 -1.85 -7.19 3.03
N ALA A 35 -2.43 -7.44 4.22
CA ALA A 35 -3.86 -7.69 4.35
C ALA A 35 -4.72 -6.49 3.86
N PHE A 36 -4.25 -5.26 4.08
CA PHE A 36 -4.95 -4.07 3.61
C PHE A 36 -4.88 -3.91 2.09
N LEU A 37 -3.75 -4.26 1.48
CA LEU A 37 -3.58 -4.30 0.02
C LEU A 37 -4.48 -5.36 -0.62
N ASP A 38 -4.52 -6.57 -0.06
CA ASP A 38 -5.39 -7.66 -0.52
C ASP A 38 -6.87 -7.28 -0.41
N GLU A 39 -7.29 -6.73 0.73
CA GLU A 39 -8.65 -6.21 0.91
C GLU A 39 -8.97 -5.09 -0.09
N THR A 40 -7.99 -4.24 -0.42
CA THR A 40 -8.15 -3.14 -1.38
C THR A 40 -8.29 -3.69 -2.80
N ALA A 41 -7.41 -4.61 -3.23
CA ALA A 41 -7.51 -5.31 -4.50
C ALA A 41 -8.87 -6.02 -4.64
N ALA A 42 -9.36 -6.61 -3.54
CA ALA A 42 -10.66 -7.26 -3.51
C ALA A 42 -11.85 -6.31 -3.66
N LEU A 43 -11.70 -4.98 -3.52
CA LEU A 43 -12.75 -4.00 -3.83
C LEU A 43 -12.86 -3.76 -5.34
N PHE A 44 -11.74 -3.72 -6.04
CA PHE A 44 -11.65 -3.36 -7.46
C PHE A 44 -11.63 -4.58 -8.40
N GLY A 45 -11.23 -5.75 -7.89
CA GLY A 45 -11.10 -7.00 -8.66
C GLY A 45 -9.72 -7.18 -9.30
N PRO A 46 -9.37 -8.35 -9.83
CA PRO A 46 -8.01 -8.66 -10.28
C PRO A 46 -7.66 -8.19 -11.70
N SER A 47 -8.62 -7.68 -12.48
CA SER A 47 -8.42 -7.40 -13.90
C SER A 47 -9.20 -6.16 -14.35
N GLU A 48 -8.82 -5.60 -15.50
CA GLU A 48 -9.52 -4.50 -16.17
C GLU A 48 -11.02 -4.79 -16.29
N ALA A 49 -11.38 -5.98 -16.76
CA ALA A 49 -12.78 -6.39 -16.92
C ALA A 49 -13.54 -6.37 -15.59
N GLU A 50 -12.91 -6.82 -14.50
CA GLU A 50 -13.50 -6.80 -13.16
C GLU A 50 -13.61 -5.38 -12.60
N VAL A 51 -12.60 -4.53 -12.83
CA VAL A 51 -12.64 -3.12 -12.44
C VAL A 51 -13.80 -2.42 -13.13
N VAL A 52 -13.94 -2.59 -14.46
CA VAL A 52 -15.05 -2.04 -15.25
C VAL A 52 -16.39 -2.61 -14.80
N ARG A 53 -16.47 -3.91 -14.49
CA ARG A 53 -17.70 -4.54 -14.00
C ARG A 53 -18.19 -3.92 -12.68
N ARG A 54 -17.27 -3.51 -11.80
CA ARG A 54 -17.59 -3.01 -10.45
C ARG A 54 -17.79 -1.50 -10.41
N LEU A 55 -16.98 -0.75 -11.15
CA LEU A 55 -17.01 0.71 -11.17
C LEU A 55 -17.88 1.29 -12.29
N GLY A 56 -18.26 0.47 -13.26
CA GLY A 56 -18.87 0.93 -14.51
C GLY A 56 -17.81 1.29 -15.57
N PRO A 57 -18.25 1.80 -16.74
CA PRO A 57 -17.33 2.20 -17.79
C PRO A 57 -16.48 3.41 -17.35
N PRO A 58 -15.17 3.42 -17.64
CA PRO A 58 -14.33 4.57 -17.35
C PRO A 58 -14.65 5.74 -18.29
N ARG A 59 -14.28 6.95 -17.87
CA ARG A 59 -14.34 8.15 -18.73
C ARG A 59 -13.30 8.10 -19.85
N ASP A 60 -12.15 7.53 -19.54
CA ASP A 60 -11.05 7.34 -20.48
C ASP A 60 -10.30 6.03 -20.19
N ARG A 61 -9.83 5.38 -21.24
CA ARG A 61 -9.02 4.16 -21.18
C ARG A 61 -7.79 4.37 -22.05
N GLN A 62 -6.61 4.25 -21.44
CA GLN A 62 -5.34 4.29 -22.15
C GLN A 62 -4.61 2.97 -21.96
N ALA A 63 -3.89 2.52 -23.00
CA ALA A 63 -2.97 1.41 -22.92
C ALA A 63 -1.66 1.84 -23.58
N VAL A 64 -0.57 1.76 -22.84
CA VAL A 64 0.76 2.18 -23.31
C VAL A 64 1.75 1.02 -23.15
N PRO A 65 2.63 0.77 -24.14
CA PRO A 65 3.70 -0.21 -23.98
C PRO A 65 4.59 0.13 -22.79
N PHE A 66 5.01 -0.88 -22.05
CA PHE A 66 5.93 -0.78 -20.93
C PHE A 66 7.04 -1.83 -21.07
N THR A 67 8.26 -1.43 -20.72
CA THR A 67 9.43 -2.31 -20.67
C THR A 67 9.87 -2.41 -19.23
N SER A 68 9.75 -3.59 -18.63
CA SER A 68 10.26 -3.85 -17.29
C SER A 68 11.80 -3.80 -17.29
N PRO A 69 12.45 -3.24 -16.26
CA PRO A 69 13.89 -3.36 -16.10
C PRO A 69 14.33 -4.77 -15.67
N HIS A 70 13.39 -5.63 -15.28
CA HIS A 70 13.63 -6.95 -14.71
C HIS A 70 13.22 -8.12 -15.63
N ASP A 71 12.41 -7.85 -16.67
CA ASP A 71 11.92 -8.86 -17.62
C ASP A 71 11.88 -8.32 -19.06
N ASP A 72 12.27 -9.17 -20.02
CA ASP A 72 12.26 -8.89 -21.45
C ASP A 72 10.87 -9.08 -22.11
N LYS A 73 9.88 -9.58 -21.35
CA LYS A 73 8.52 -9.73 -21.87
C LYS A 73 7.86 -8.37 -22.16
N PRO A 74 7.01 -8.28 -23.19
CA PRO A 74 6.25 -7.07 -23.46
C PRO A 74 5.11 -6.91 -22.44
N TYR A 75 5.05 -5.74 -21.82
CA TYR A 75 3.96 -5.31 -20.95
C TYR A 75 3.19 -4.17 -21.61
N GLU A 76 1.94 -4.01 -21.19
CA GLU A 76 1.21 -2.75 -21.32
C GLU A 76 0.83 -2.25 -19.94
N ILE A 77 0.86 -0.93 -19.75
CA ILE A 77 0.16 -0.29 -18.63
C ILE A 77 -1.19 0.17 -19.15
N ILE A 78 -2.25 -0.44 -18.63
CA ILE A 78 -3.64 -0.06 -18.91
C ILE A 78 -4.10 0.87 -17.79
N THR A 79 -4.47 2.10 -18.12
CA THR A 79 -5.01 3.09 -17.17
C THR A 79 -6.47 3.39 -17.47
N LEU A 80 -7.30 3.19 -16.45
CA LEU A 80 -8.73 3.50 -16.43
C LEU A 80 -8.96 4.76 -15.60
N THR A 81 -9.53 5.80 -16.21
CA THR A 81 -9.82 7.07 -15.54
C THR A 81 -11.28 7.21 -15.19
N TYR A 82 -11.57 7.50 -13.93
CA TYR A 82 -12.91 7.78 -13.40
C TYR A 82 -12.95 9.17 -12.78
N GLU A 83 -14.12 9.56 -12.27
CA GLU A 83 -14.21 10.77 -11.45
C GLU A 83 -13.52 10.55 -10.10
N GLY A 84 -12.44 11.29 -9.82
CA GLY A 84 -11.73 11.23 -8.55
C GLY A 84 -10.89 9.97 -8.31
N LEU A 85 -10.70 9.13 -9.33
CA LEU A 85 -9.99 7.85 -9.23
C LEU A 85 -9.30 7.52 -10.55
N THR A 86 -8.08 6.98 -10.47
CA THR A 86 -7.41 6.27 -11.56
C THR A 86 -7.00 4.88 -11.11
N VAL A 87 -7.21 3.89 -11.98
CA VAL A 87 -6.78 2.50 -11.77
C VAL A 87 -5.90 2.09 -12.93
N SER A 88 -4.66 1.71 -12.64
CA SER A 88 -3.67 1.27 -13.61
C SER A 88 -3.27 -0.18 -13.33
N LEU A 89 -3.23 -1.00 -14.37
CA LEU A 89 -2.78 -2.39 -14.30
C LEU A 89 -1.62 -2.60 -15.26
N TYR A 90 -0.64 -3.40 -14.85
CA TYR A 90 0.21 -4.10 -15.80
C TYR A 90 -0.63 -5.19 -16.49
N SER A 91 -0.43 -5.32 -17.80
CA SER A 91 -1.07 -6.31 -18.64
C SER A 91 -0.02 -7.02 -19.47
N MET A 92 0.04 -8.33 -19.33
CA MET A 92 0.98 -9.21 -20.02
C MET A 92 0.22 -10.20 -20.89
N GLU A 93 0.93 -10.82 -21.83
CA GLU A 93 0.41 -11.97 -22.60
C GLU A 93 -0.96 -11.63 -23.24
N GLU A 94 -1.07 -10.46 -23.85
CA GLU A 94 -2.31 -9.97 -24.48
C GLU A 94 -3.52 -9.91 -23.52
N GLY A 95 -3.26 -9.63 -22.24
CA GLY A 95 -4.29 -9.47 -21.20
C GLY A 95 -4.64 -10.74 -20.44
N GLN A 96 -3.95 -11.87 -20.68
CA GLN A 96 -4.17 -13.11 -19.93
C GLN A 96 -3.72 -12.98 -18.46
N ARG A 97 -2.70 -12.17 -18.19
CA ARG A 97 -2.22 -11.89 -16.84
C ARG A 97 -2.22 -10.39 -16.60
N GLN A 98 -2.89 -9.99 -15.52
CA GLN A 98 -2.96 -8.60 -15.08
C GLN A 98 -2.72 -8.52 -13.58
N PHE A 99 -2.10 -7.43 -13.16
CA PHE A 99 -1.90 -7.08 -11.75
C PHE A 99 -1.80 -5.56 -11.62
N TYR A 100 -1.99 -5.05 -10.42
CA TYR A 100 -1.99 -3.60 -10.22
C TYR A 100 -0.62 -3.00 -10.51
N HIS A 101 -0.65 -1.85 -11.16
CA HIS A 101 0.47 -0.91 -11.23
C HIS A 101 0.20 0.26 -10.27
N GLN A 102 -1.00 0.82 -10.30
CA GLN A 102 -1.36 1.91 -9.40
C GLN A 102 -2.87 2.00 -9.17
N ILE A 103 -3.29 2.29 -7.94
CA ILE A 103 -4.64 2.81 -7.66
C ILE A 103 -4.47 4.15 -6.97
N ARG A 104 -5.04 5.22 -7.55
CA ARG A 104 -4.95 6.57 -6.98
C ARG A 104 -6.33 7.20 -6.82
N ILE A 105 -6.68 7.55 -5.59
CA ILE A 105 -7.92 8.20 -5.21
C ILE A 105 -7.63 9.65 -4.81
N TYR A 106 -8.29 10.59 -5.47
CA TYR A 106 -8.18 12.04 -5.23
C TYR A 106 -9.57 12.71 -5.16
N GLY A 107 -10.66 11.92 -5.20
CA GLY A 107 -12.03 12.38 -5.03
C GLY A 107 -12.95 11.27 -4.55
N ALA A 108 -14.17 11.64 -4.14
CA ALA A 108 -15.22 10.72 -3.70
C ALA A 108 -15.95 10.09 -4.91
N PRO A 109 -16.62 8.92 -4.75
CA PRO A 109 -16.85 8.17 -3.51
C PRO A 109 -15.85 7.01 -3.28
N ALA A 110 -14.80 6.89 -4.09
CA ALA A 110 -13.86 5.77 -3.99
C ALA A 110 -13.08 5.76 -2.66
N CYS A 111 -12.77 4.55 -2.19
CA CYS A 111 -12.02 4.30 -0.97
C CYS A 111 -11.10 3.09 -1.15
N PHE A 112 -10.03 3.03 -0.36
CA PHE A 112 -9.35 1.77 -0.09
C PHE A 112 -10.14 0.92 0.92
N ALA A 113 -9.58 -0.25 1.26
CA ALA A 113 -10.12 -1.15 2.26
C ALA A 113 -10.48 -0.43 3.57
N ARG A 114 -11.37 -1.07 4.34
CA ARG A 114 -11.79 -0.58 5.67
C ARG A 114 -12.41 0.83 5.65
N LYS A 115 -12.91 1.25 4.47
CA LYS A 115 -13.49 2.57 4.21
C LYS A 115 -12.52 3.71 4.52
N ILE A 116 -11.26 3.54 4.15
CA ILE A 116 -10.27 4.61 4.16
C ILE A 116 -10.42 5.38 2.84
N CYS A 117 -10.99 6.57 2.95
CA CYS A 117 -11.33 7.44 1.83
C CYS A 117 -10.69 8.82 2.01
N ARG A 118 -10.81 9.69 1.00
CA ARG A 118 -10.55 11.13 1.18
C ARG A 118 -11.40 11.68 2.33
N GLY A 119 -10.80 12.50 3.20
CA GLY A 119 -11.39 13.03 4.42
C GLY A 119 -11.23 12.13 5.66
N THR A 120 -10.59 10.96 5.55
CA THR A 120 -10.33 10.09 6.70
C THR A 120 -9.34 10.76 7.67
N PRO A 121 -9.64 10.88 8.97
CA PRO A 121 -8.69 11.43 9.94
C PRO A 121 -7.46 10.53 10.11
N LYS A 122 -6.27 11.13 10.35
CA LYS A 122 -5.02 10.39 10.64
C LYS A 122 -5.20 9.28 11.67
N GLU A 123 -5.87 9.56 12.78
CA GLU A 123 -6.12 8.58 13.84
C GLU A 123 -6.85 7.33 13.33
N ARG A 124 -7.85 7.51 12.45
CA ARG A 124 -8.59 6.40 11.87
C ARG A 124 -7.72 5.60 10.89
N LEU A 125 -6.86 6.27 10.13
CA LEU A 125 -5.88 5.59 9.28
C LEU A 125 -4.91 4.76 10.13
N THR A 126 -4.34 5.34 11.19
CA THR A 126 -3.45 4.64 12.11
C THR A 126 -4.12 3.44 12.76
N ASN A 127 -5.39 3.55 13.14
CA ASN A 127 -6.15 2.42 13.68
C ASN A 127 -6.42 1.33 12.64
N ALA A 128 -6.50 1.70 11.36
CA ALA A 128 -6.78 0.76 10.28
C ALA A 128 -5.54 0.00 9.82
N ILE A 129 -4.39 0.66 9.66
CA ILE A 129 -3.19 0.04 9.06
C ILE A 129 -1.93 0.14 9.93
N GLY A 130 -2.01 0.83 11.07
CA GLY A 130 -0.87 1.05 11.96
C GLY A 130 -0.11 2.35 11.68
N THR A 131 1.03 2.48 12.35
CA THR A 131 1.96 3.60 12.12
C THR A 131 2.69 3.43 10.80
N PRO A 132 2.89 4.51 10.03
CA PRO A 132 3.66 4.45 8.79
C PRO A 132 5.13 4.09 9.05
N GLU A 133 5.77 3.53 8.02
CA GLU A 133 7.22 3.30 8.00
C GLU A 133 7.95 4.65 7.86
N GLU A 134 7.48 5.49 6.94
CA GLU A 134 8.08 6.79 6.64
C GLU A 134 7.05 7.92 6.76
N VAL A 135 7.51 9.04 7.34
CA VAL A 135 6.75 10.28 7.43
C VAL A 135 7.63 11.41 6.90
N GLU A 136 7.21 12.00 5.78
CA GLU A 136 7.87 13.14 5.15
C GLU A 136 6.82 14.23 4.91
N ASP A 137 7.01 15.40 5.54
CA ASP A 137 6.06 16.52 5.51
C ASP A 137 4.60 16.11 5.82
N ASN A 138 3.73 16.13 4.80
CA ASN A 138 2.33 15.75 4.87
C ASN A 138 2.05 14.41 4.16
N ILE A 139 3.06 13.57 3.98
CA ILE A 139 2.97 12.26 3.32
C ILE A 139 3.33 11.17 4.30
N TRP A 140 2.48 10.15 4.40
CA TRP A 140 2.75 8.90 5.13
C TRP A 140 2.89 7.76 4.15
N ARG A 141 3.98 6.99 4.27
CA ARG A 141 4.26 5.82 3.42
C ARG A 141 4.28 4.53 4.23
N TYR A 142 3.79 3.48 3.60
CA TYR A 142 3.77 2.11 4.10
C TYR A 142 4.23 1.20 2.98
N SER A 143 5.19 0.33 3.28
CA SER A 143 5.65 -0.70 2.34
C SER A 143 5.16 -2.07 2.80
N ASP A 144 4.95 -2.99 1.86
CA ASP A 144 4.82 -4.41 2.21
C ASP A 144 6.19 -5.03 2.52
N MET A 145 6.21 -6.30 2.96
CA MET A 145 7.46 -7.01 3.28
C MET A 145 8.42 -7.10 2.09
N SER A 146 7.87 -7.12 0.88
CA SER A 146 8.63 -7.34 -0.34
C SER A 146 9.31 -6.07 -0.86
N GLY A 147 8.79 -4.90 -0.46
CA GLY A 147 9.23 -3.59 -0.95
C GLY A 147 8.69 -3.25 -2.35
N TYR A 148 7.91 -4.15 -2.96
CA TYR A 148 7.34 -3.92 -4.30
C TYR A 148 5.98 -3.23 -4.25
N ASN A 149 5.33 -3.15 -3.09
CA ASN A 149 4.08 -2.43 -2.91
C ASN A 149 4.23 -1.29 -1.91
N GLU A 150 3.85 -0.08 -2.34
CA GLU A 150 3.83 1.11 -1.50
C GLU A 150 2.41 1.69 -1.43
N LEU A 151 1.97 2.02 -0.22
CA LEU A 151 0.84 2.91 0.04
C LEU A 151 1.34 4.29 0.46
N ALA A 152 0.92 5.33 -0.24
CA ALA A 152 1.16 6.71 0.12
C ALA A 152 -0.17 7.45 0.40
N PHE A 153 -0.23 8.10 1.56
CA PHE A 153 -1.34 8.95 1.98
C PHE A 153 -0.85 10.38 2.16
N THR A 154 -1.46 11.33 1.46
CA THR A 154 -1.23 12.76 1.72
C THR A 154 -2.32 13.31 2.62
N PHE A 155 -2.02 14.39 3.35
CA PHE A 155 -2.98 15.03 4.24
C PHE A 155 -3.18 16.51 3.93
N ASP A 156 -4.42 16.96 4.10
CA ASP A 156 -4.79 18.36 4.04
C ASP A 156 -4.34 19.12 5.31
N ALA A 157 -4.59 20.43 5.33
CA ALA A 157 -4.25 21.29 6.46
C ALA A 157 -5.03 20.97 7.75
N ALA A 158 -6.17 20.27 7.65
CA ALA A 158 -6.94 19.80 8.80
C ALA A 158 -6.43 18.44 9.33
N GLY A 159 -5.44 17.83 8.66
CA GLY A 159 -4.90 16.53 9.03
C GLY A 159 -5.78 15.36 8.61
N ALA A 160 -6.66 15.56 7.62
CA ALA A 160 -7.44 14.50 6.99
C ALA A 160 -6.78 14.04 5.69
N VAL A 161 -6.97 12.78 5.33
CA VAL A 161 -6.44 12.19 4.09
C VAL A 161 -6.96 12.98 2.89
N ASP A 162 -6.06 13.50 2.05
CA ASP A 162 -6.42 14.23 0.83
C ASP A 162 -6.30 13.33 -0.41
N THR A 163 -5.19 12.60 -0.55
CA THR A 163 -5.01 11.60 -1.60
C THR A 163 -4.54 10.26 -1.05
N LEU A 164 -4.95 9.18 -1.72
CA LEU A 164 -4.56 7.81 -1.43
C LEU A 164 -3.93 7.23 -2.69
N THR A 165 -2.75 6.66 -2.59
CA THR A 165 -2.06 6.02 -3.71
C THR A 165 -1.55 4.66 -3.26
N TRP A 166 -1.85 3.62 -4.02
CA TRP A 166 -1.14 2.35 -4.01
C TRP A 166 -0.32 2.29 -5.29
N THR A 167 0.99 2.09 -5.20
CA THR A 167 1.87 1.80 -6.33
C THR A 167 2.45 0.39 -6.16
N ALA A 168 2.50 -0.36 -7.25
CA ALA A 168 3.16 -1.65 -7.31
C ALA A 168 4.22 -1.64 -8.42
N GLU A 169 5.41 -2.10 -8.12
CA GLU A 169 6.48 -2.26 -9.10
C GLU A 169 6.32 -3.59 -9.84
N ALA A 170 6.67 -3.61 -11.13
CA ALA A 170 6.72 -4.84 -11.90
C ALA A 170 8.07 -5.53 -11.64
N ASP A 171 8.02 -6.66 -10.95
CA ASP A 171 9.14 -7.61 -10.82
C ASP A 171 9.33 -8.43 -12.11
#